data_AF-A0A9Q3JPH4-F1
#
_entry.id   AF-A0A9Q3JPH4-F1
#
_cell.length_a   1.000
_cell.length_b   1.000
_cell.length_c   1.000
_cell.angle_alpha   90.00
_cell.angle_beta   90.00
_cell.angle_gamma   90.00
#
_symmetry.space_group_name_H-M   'P 1'
#
loop_
_entity.id
_entity.type
_entity.pdbx_description
1 polymer ?
#
loop_
_entity_poly.entity_id
_entity_poly.type
_entity_poly.pdbx_seq_one_letter_code
_entity_poly.pdbx_strand_id
1 'polypeptide(L)'
;MKVLVKSQVVKLKQVEHMNSEKNLLALVSSTSSIGPKKFCVSLFCTFQDERNLYMLMEFVQGGELFSHLRRAGRFLVDVARFFAANVLLALEGLHQLDIVYRDLKPENILLASNGYIKLTDFGFAKRVPDRTWTLCGTPEYLAPEIIQSKGHGKPADWWAFGILIFEMLVGYPPFFNSDGQGPFGIYEKILACHLIFPQEFNPSAMDLVKKLLIADRSKRIGNLKGGINDIKDHDWFKGVDWNLLLQQLIPAPIIPKISKPSDSSNFEYYPAAQMDDLPGIQRGSRPLSYDGHQYNSNQSDQDIDPYGYLFESF
;
A
#
# COMPACT_ATOMS: atom_id res chain seq x y z
N MET A 1 -5.87 9.30 -12.63
CA MET A 1 -6.52 10.27 -11.73
C MET A 1 -7.45 9.49 -10.82
N LYS A 2 -7.35 9.64 -9.49
CA LYS A 2 -8.28 9.04 -8.53
C LYS A 2 -9.41 10.03 -8.28
N VAL A 3 -10.65 9.55 -8.35
CA VAL A 3 -11.86 10.37 -8.20
C VAL A 3 -12.70 9.79 -7.07
N LEU A 4 -13.15 10.63 -6.15
CA LEU A 4 -13.98 10.22 -5.01
C LEU A 4 -15.23 11.08 -4.94
N VAL A 5 -16.40 10.46 -4.76
CA VAL A 5 -17.68 11.17 -4.64
C VAL A 5 -17.83 11.69 -3.20
N LYS A 6 -18.02 13.00 -3.03
CA LYS A 6 -18.11 13.66 -1.71
C LYS A 6 -19.19 13.06 -0.81
N SER A 7 -20.38 12.81 -1.38
CA SER A 7 -21.50 12.24 -0.63
C SER A 7 -21.19 10.84 -0.07
N GLN A 8 -20.44 10.02 -0.81
CA GLN A 8 -20.01 8.69 -0.36
C GLN A 8 -18.94 8.80 0.74
N VAL A 9 -17.97 9.70 0.58
CA VAL A 9 -16.92 9.95 1.58
C VAL A 9 -17.53 10.34 2.93
N VAL A 10 -18.51 11.25 2.92
CA VAL A 10 -19.23 11.67 4.15
C VAL A 10 -20.08 10.53 4.70
N LYS A 11 -20.87 9.86 3.86
CA LYS A 11 -21.73 8.74 4.27
C LYS A 11 -20.94 7.62 4.95
N LEU A 12 -19.73 7.33 4.46
CA LEU A 12 -18.84 6.30 4.99
C LEU A 12 -17.91 6.83 6.10
N LYS A 13 -18.05 8.09 6.52
CA LYS A 13 -17.19 8.76 7.52
C LYS A 13 -15.70 8.64 7.21
N GLN A 14 -15.32 8.75 5.94
CA GLN A 14 -13.93 8.57 5.45
C GLN A 14 -13.18 9.90 5.27
N VAL A 15 -13.75 11.04 5.69
CA VAL A 15 -13.19 12.38 5.49
C VAL A 15 -11.75 12.48 6.00
N GLU A 16 -11.50 12.09 7.26
CA GLU A 16 -10.16 12.15 7.85
C GLU A 16 -9.17 11.21 7.17
N HIS A 17 -9.63 10.02 6.76
CA HIS A 17 -8.80 9.07 6.03
C HIS A 17 -8.37 9.63 4.67
N MET A 18 -9.26 10.29 3.94
CA MET A 18 -8.94 10.90 2.64
C MET A 18 -7.96 12.07 2.77
N ASN A 19 -8.16 12.93 3.77
CA ASN A 19 -7.21 14.01 4.07
C ASN A 19 -5.85 13.45 4.49
N SER A 20 -5.83 12.37 5.28
CA SER A 20 -4.59 11.69 5.68
C SER A 20 -3.85 11.11 4.47
N GLU A 21 -4.55 10.41 3.57
CA GLU A 21 -3.98 9.86 2.34
C GLU A 21 -3.37 10.97 1.46
N LYS A 22 -4.13 12.05 1.20
CA LYS A 22 -3.63 13.24 0.47
C LYS A 22 -2.34 13.76 1.09
N ASN A 23 -2.33 13.99 2.40
CA ASN A 23 -1.21 14.63 3.09
C ASN A 23 0.04 13.74 3.09
N LEU A 24 -0.13 12.42 3.26
CA LEU A 24 0.98 11.46 3.19
C LEU A 24 1.55 11.38 1.78
N LEU A 25 0.72 11.29 0.75
CA LEU A 25 1.16 11.30 -0.64
C LEU A 25 1.90 12.59 -1.00
N ALA A 26 1.38 13.75 -0.56
CA ALA A 26 2.03 15.04 -0.76
C ALA A 26 3.40 15.10 -0.08
N LEU A 27 3.51 14.62 1.17
CA LEU A 27 4.77 14.54 1.91
C LEU A 27 5.78 13.62 1.23
N VAL A 28 5.37 12.43 0.80
CA VAL A 28 6.26 11.49 0.10
C VAL A 28 6.72 12.09 -1.23
N SER A 29 5.82 12.77 -1.97
CA SER A 29 6.12 13.37 -3.27
C SER A 29 7.05 14.58 -3.18
N SER A 30 7.09 15.27 -2.04
CA SER A 30 8.00 16.39 -1.78
C SER A 30 9.39 15.97 -1.30
N THR A 31 9.59 14.68 -0.97
CA THR A 31 10.91 14.17 -0.57
C THR A 31 11.93 14.21 -1.73
N SER A 32 13.21 14.13 -1.37
CA SER A 32 14.31 14.18 -2.34
C SER A 32 14.21 13.07 -3.40
N SER A 33 14.82 13.31 -4.56
CA SER A 33 14.84 12.35 -5.66
C SER A 33 15.58 11.04 -5.34
N ILE A 34 16.20 10.90 -4.17
CA ILE A 34 16.94 9.68 -3.74
C ILE A 34 16.18 8.97 -2.60
N GLY A 35 15.00 9.47 -2.20
CA GLY A 35 14.20 8.92 -1.11
C GLY A 35 12.97 8.10 -1.55
N PRO A 36 11.94 7.99 -0.69
CA PRO A 36 10.75 7.17 -0.95
C PRO A 36 9.99 7.59 -2.22
N LYS A 37 10.14 8.83 -2.69
CA LYS A 37 9.61 9.32 -3.97
C LYS A 37 9.95 8.45 -5.19
N LYS A 38 11.12 7.81 -5.22
CA LYS A 38 11.49 6.91 -6.34
C LYS A 38 10.65 5.65 -6.39
N PHE A 39 10.22 5.18 -5.24
CA PHE A 39 9.54 3.89 -5.07
C PHE A 39 8.07 4.03 -4.71
N CYS A 40 7.53 5.24 -4.67
CA CYS A 40 6.12 5.51 -4.42
C CYS A 40 5.53 6.31 -5.58
N VAL A 41 4.25 6.12 -5.85
CA VAL A 41 3.48 6.94 -6.80
C VAL A 41 3.49 8.40 -6.35
N SER A 42 3.84 9.31 -7.25
CA SER A 42 3.82 10.75 -6.95
C SER A 42 2.41 11.34 -7.09
N LEU A 43 2.06 12.25 -6.18
CA LEU A 43 0.90 13.13 -6.27
C LEU A 43 1.32 14.44 -6.93
N PHE A 44 0.71 14.79 -8.06
CA PHE A 44 0.98 16.04 -8.79
C PHE A 44 0.14 17.20 -8.25
N CYS A 45 -1.16 17.00 -8.08
CA CYS A 45 -2.05 17.98 -7.49
C CYS A 45 -3.36 17.35 -6.99
N THR A 46 -4.10 18.12 -6.20
CA THR A 46 -5.48 17.80 -5.81
C THR A 46 -6.39 18.96 -6.16
N PHE A 47 -7.61 18.66 -6.58
CA PHE A 47 -8.65 19.66 -6.82
C PHE A 47 -10.02 19.04 -6.54
N GLN A 48 -11.07 19.86 -6.59
CA GLN A 48 -12.44 19.42 -6.31
C GLN A 48 -13.44 20.21 -7.14
N ASP A 49 -14.62 19.63 -7.34
CA ASP A 49 -15.81 20.32 -7.83
C ASP A 49 -16.94 20.22 -6.79
N GLU A 50 -18.17 20.58 -7.16
CA GLU A 50 -19.33 20.52 -6.25
C GLU A 50 -19.63 19.10 -5.73
N ARG A 51 -19.22 18.05 -6.44
CA ARG A 51 -19.65 16.66 -6.19
C ARG A 51 -18.49 15.73 -5.85
N ASN A 52 -17.26 16.05 -6.27
CA ASN A 52 -16.15 15.12 -6.30
C ASN A 52 -14.84 15.74 -5.82
N LEU A 53 -13.97 14.86 -5.35
CA LEU A 53 -12.59 15.11 -4.99
C LEU A 53 -11.68 14.40 -6.01
N TYR A 54 -10.62 15.09 -6.45
CA TYR A 54 -9.69 14.59 -7.45
C TYR A 54 -8.26 14.59 -6.94
N MET A 55 -7.58 13.45 -7.10
CA MET A 55 -6.13 13.35 -6.90
C MET A 55 -5.47 12.99 -8.24
N LEU A 56 -4.69 13.93 -8.78
CA LEU A 56 -3.89 13.71 -9.98
C LEU A 56 -2.55 13.09 -9.59
N MET A 57 -2.35 11.83 -9.97
CA MET A 57 -1.20 11.03 -9.58
C MET A 57 -0.42 10.56 -10.81
N GLU A 58 0.83 10.17 -10.59
CA GLU A 58 1.71 9.54 -11.57
C GLU A 58 1.03 8.31 -12.20
N PHE A 59 1.04 8.26 -13.54
CA PHE A 59 0.54 7.11 -14.28
C PHE A 59 1.65 6.09 -14.48
N VAL A 60 1.54 4.94 -13.81
CA VAL A 60 2.55 3.87 -13.81
C VAL A 60 2.09 2.75 -14.74
N GLN A 61 2.61 2.72 -15.97
CA GLN A 61 2.04 1.95 -17.08
C GLN A 61 2.24 0.43 -17.04
N GLY A 62 3.15 -0.07 -16.22
CA GLY A 62 3.54 -1.48 -16.25
C GLY A 62 2.58 -2.42 -15.55
N GLY A 63 1.48 -1.91 -14.98
CA GLY A 63 0.49 -2.70 -14.28
C GLY A 63 0.96 -3.18 -12.90
N GLU A 64 0.13 -4.00 -12.28
CA GLU A 64 0.33 -4.51 -10.92
C GLU A 64 1.31 -5.69 -10.90
N LEU A 65 2.17 -5.75 -9.90
CA LEU A 65 3.05 -6.90 -9.62
C LEU A 65 2.22 -8.17 -9.45
N PHE A 66 1.00 -8.07 -8.91
CA PHE A 66 0.02 -9.14 -8.84
C PHE A 66 -0.21 -9.81 -10.21
N SER A 67 -0.53 -9.03 -11.23
CA SER A 67 -0.78 -9.54 -12.59
C SER A 67 0.45 -10.23 -13.19
N HIS A 68 1.64 -9.70 -12.94
CA HIS A 68 2.90 -10.34 -13.37
C HIS A 68 3.17 -11.65 -12.63
N LEU A 69 2.92 -11.69 -11.32
CA LEU A 69 3.08 -12.89 -10.50
C LEU A 69 2.09 -13.98 -10.93
N ARG A 70 0.82 -13.64 -11.12
CA ARG A 70 -0.22 -14.59 -11.56
C ARG A 70 0.11 -15.18 -12.92
N ARG A 71 0.61 -14.38 -13.86
CA ARG A 71 1.05 -14.85 -15.18
C ARG A 71 2.26 -15.78 -15.11
N ALA A 72 3.21 -15.50 -14.22
CA ALA A 72 4.38 -16.33 -14.01
C ALA A 72 4.08 -17.60 -13.16
N GLY A 73 2.97 -17.61 -12.43
CA GLY A 73 2.66 -18.59 -11.40
C GLY A 73 3.44 -18.33 -10.11
N ARG A 74 4.77 -18.30 -10.22
CA ARG A 74 5.72 -17.89 -9.17
C ARG A 74 6.95 -17.24 -9.80
N PHE A 75 7.64 -16.38 -9.07
CA PHE A 75 8.89 -15.80 -9.52
C PHE A 75 10.09 -16.68 -9.21
N LEU A 76 11.11 -16.60 -10.08
CA LEU A 76 12.43 -17.12 -9.78
C LEU A 76 13.05 -16.35 -8.61
N VAL A 77 13.96 -16.99 -7.88
CA VAL A 77 14.55 -16.43 -6.66
C VAL A 77 15.16 -15.05 -6.89
N ASP A 78 15.89 -14.87 -7.99
CA ASP A 78 16.57 -13.60 -8.28
C ASP A 78 15.58 -12.50 -8.68
N VAL A 79 14.48 -12.85 -9.34
CA VAL A 79 13.39 -11.93 -9.68
C VAL A 79 12.67 -11.47 -8.42
N ALA A 80 12.32 -12.40 -7.54
CA ALA A 80 11.72 -12.10 -6.24
C ALA A 80 12.66 -11.25 -5.36
N ARG A 81 13.97 -11.55 -5.36
CA ARG A 81 14.98 -10.78 -4.62
C ARG A 81 15.06 -9.34 -5.11
N PHE A 82 15.05 -9.11 -6.43
CA PHE A 82 15.04 -7.75 -6.98
C PHE A 82 13.82 -6.96 -6.48
N PHE A 83 12.60 -7.49 -6.62
CA PHE A 83 11.40 -6.78 -6.18
C PHE A 83 11.35 -6.60 -4.66
N ALA A 84 11.72 -7.62 -3.89
CA ALA A 84 11.82 -7.51 -2.43
C ALA A 84 12.82 -6.44 -2.00
N ALA A 85 13.99 -6.35 -2.65
CA ALA A 85 14.99 -5.34 -2.34
C ALA A 85 14.47 -3.91 -2.63
N ASN A 86 13.72 -3.71 -3.71
CA ASN A 86 13.09 -2.42 -4.00
C ASN A 86 12.01 -2.05 -2.96
N VAL A 87 11.16 -3.01 -2.58
CA VAL A 87 10.14 -2.81 -1.54
C VAL A 87 10.79 -2.50 -0.19
N LEU A 88 11.90 -3.14 0.14
CA LEU A 88 12.66 -2.87 1.36
C LEU A 88 13.14 -1.41 1.40
N LEU A 89 13.68 -0.88 0.31
CA LEU A 89 14.07 0.53 0.20
C LEU A 89 12.87 1.49 0.26
N ALA A 90 11.73 1.10 -0.31
CA ALA A 90 10.50 1.88 -0.21
C ALA A 90 10.03 2.00 1.25
N LEU A 91 9.94 0.87 1.95
CA LEU A 91 9.55 0.82 3.37
C LEU A 91 10.55 1.56 4.25
N GLU A 92 11.86 1.44 3.98
CA GLU A 92 12.90 2.22 4.68
C GLU A 92 12.62 3.73 4.63
N GLY A 93 12.38 4.25 3.43
CA GLY A 93 12.11 5.67 3.22
C GLY A 93 10.81 6.14 3.90
N LEU A 94 9.76 5.31 3.88
CA LEU A 94 8.51 5.60 4.59
C LEU A 94 8.72 5.59 6.11
N HIS A 95 9.44 4.59 6.63
CA HIS A 95 9.70 4.42 8.06
C HIS A 95 10.58 5.53 8.63
N GLN A 96 11.48 6.12 7.84
CA GLN A 96 12.25 7.31 8.21
C GLN A 96 11.39 8.57 8.41
N LEU A 97 10.19 8.61 7.81
CA LEU A 97 9.20 9.67 7.97
C LEU A 97 8.12 9.33 9.02
N ASP A 98 8.34 8.25 9.78
CA ASP A 98 7.36 7.64 10.69
C ASP A 98 6.06 7.20 10.01
N ILE A 99 6.10 6.91 8.71
CA ILE A 99 4.95 6.40 7.96
C ILE A 99 4.99 4.87 8.00
N VAL A 100 3.90 4.26 8.45
CA VAL A 100 3.66 2.80 8.35
C VAL A 100 2.67 2.59 7.22
N TYR A 101 3.00 1.69 6.29
CA TYR A 101 2.24 1.53 5.05
C TYR A 101 0.97 0.69 5.23
N ARG A 102 1.04 -0.40 5.99
CA ARG A 102 -0.08 -1.24 6.46
C ARG A 102 -0.93 -1.98 5.41
N ASP A 103 -0.71 -1.78 4.11
CA ASP A 103 -1.38 -2.54 3.05
C ASP A 103 -0.41 -3.05 1.97
N LEU A 104 0.74 -3.57 2.40
CA LEU A 104 1.69 -4.20 1.47
C LEU A 104 1.10 -5.49 0.92
N LYS A 105 0.96 -5.55 -0.40
CA LYS A 105 0.53 -6.73 -1.19
C LYS A 105 0.85 -6.50 -2.67
N PRO A 106 0.93 -7.55 -3.51
CA PRO A 106 1.28 -7.43 -4.93
C PRO A 106 0.38 -6.47 -5.73
N GLU A 107 -0.88 -6.32 -5.34
CA GLU A 107 -1.89 -5.44 -5.95
C GLU A 107 -1.53 -3.96 -5.79
N ASN A 108 -0.91 -3.61 -4.67
CA ASN A 108 -0.52 -2.23 -4.37
C ASN A 108 0.92 -1.90 -4.81
N ILE A 109 1.55 -2.79 -5.58
CA ILE A 109 2.90 -2.59 -6.13
C ILE A 109 2.79 -2.53 -7.65
N LEU A 110 3.07 -1.37 -8.24
CA LEU A 110 3.03 -1.17 -9.69
C LEU A 110 4.44 -1.25 -10.29
N LEU A 111 4.55 -1.66 -11.55
CA LEU A 111 5.81 -1.63 -12.30
C LEU A 111 5.88 -0.38 -13.19
N ALA A 112 6.92 0.42 -13.05
CA ALA A 112 7.22 1.52 -13.96
C ALA A 112 7.76 1.00 -15.30
N SER A 113 7.88 1.89 -16.29
CA SER A 113 8.35 1.55 -17.63
C SER A 113 9.78 1.01 -17.66
N ASN A 114 10.60 1.37 -16.67
CA ASN A 114 11.95 0.83 -16.47
C ASN A 114 11.98 -0.47 -15.65
N GLY A 115 10.82 -1.04 -15.28
CA GLY A 115 10.68 -2.28 -14.52
C GLY A 115 10.86 -2.14 -13.00
N TYR A 116 11.13 -0.93 -12.49
CA TYR A 116 11.20 -0.65 -11.06
C TYR A 116 9.82 -0.53 -10.43
N ILE A 117 9.72 -0.76 -9.12
CA ILE A 117 8.44 -0.72 -8.42
C ILE A 117 8.04 0.70 -8.02
N LYS A 118 6.72 0.89 -7.93
CA LYS A 118 6.05 2.06 -7.35
C LYS A 118 4.94 1.56 -6.42
N LEU A 119 5.08 1.76 -5.11
CA LEU A 119 3.99 1.59 -4.15
C LEU A 119 2.89 2.60 -4.46
N THR A 120 1.66 2.12 -4.54
CA THR A 120 0.46 2.96 -4.73
C THR A 120 -0.47 2.82 -3.51
N ASP A 121 -1.68 3.37 -3.57
CA ASP A 121 -2.72 3.25 -2.53
C ASP A 121 -2.24 3.48 -1.07
N PHE A 122 -2.26 4.74 -0.64
CA PHE A 122 -1.87 5.13 0.71
C PHE A 122 -3.08 5.23 1.65
N GLY A 123 -4.23 4.66 1.28
CA GLY A 123 -5.48 4.76 2.05
C GLY A 123 -5.39 4.17 3.47
N PHE A 124 -4.54 3.17 3.68
CA PHE A 124 -4.25 2.63 5.01
C PHE A 124 -2.91 3.11 5.58
N ALA A 125 -2.12 3.88 4.84
CA ALA A 125 -0.87 4.41 5.38
C ALA A 125 -1.18 5.39 6.53
N LYS A 126 -0.30 5.46 7.52
CA LYS A 126 -0.46 6.37 8.65
C LYS A 126 0.88 6.80 9.21
N ARG A 127 0.99 8.07 9.59
CA ARG A 127 2.12 8.54 10.39
C ARG A 127 1.95 8.07 11.84
N VAL A 128 2.84 7.19 12.29
CA VAL A 128 2.79 6.52 13.60
C VAL A 128 4.16 6.63 14.27
N PRO A 129 4.40 7.68 15.09
CA PRO A 129 5.65 7.82 15.84
C PRO A 129 5.89 6.71 16.87
N ASP A 130 4.83 6.17 17.46
CA ASP A 130 4.88 5.04 18.40
C ASP A 130 3.96 3.89 17.95
N ARG A 131 2.66 3.98 18.25
CA ARG A 131 1.68 2.91 17.96
C ARG A 131 0.33 3.41 17.49
N THR A 132 -0.37 2.55 16.76
CA THR A 132 -1.79 2.71 16.42
C THR A 132 -2.56 1.41 16.64
N TRP A 133 -3.88 1.47 16.76
CA TRP A 133 -4.75 0.32 17.11
C TRP A 133 -5.76 -0.04 16.03
N THR A 134 -5.80 0.70 14.93
CA THR A 134 -6.76 0.47 13.83
C THR A 134 -6.50 -0.85 13.13
N LEU A 135 -7.42 -1.81 13.22
CA LEU A 135 -7.39 -3.01 12.41
C LEU A 135 -7.72 -2.64 10.95
N CYS A 136 -6.73 -2.74 10.07
CA CYS A 136 -6.83 -2.44 8.64
C CYS A 136 -5.75 -3.19 7.88
N GLY A 137 -5.89 -3.27 6.56
CA GLY A 137 -5.05 -4.07 5.68
C GLY A 137 -5.78 -5.31 5.15
N THR A 138 -5.06 -6.07 4.33
CA THR A 138 -5.58 -7.27 3.67
C THR A 138 -5.41 -8.50 4.57
N PRO A 139 -6.45 -9.33 4.81
CA PRO A 139 -6.44 -10.40 5.82
C PRO A 139 -5.21 -11.32 5.80
N GLU A 140 -4.78 -11.75 4.62
CA GLU A 140 -3.64 -12.65 4.38
C GLU A 140 -2.29 -12.03 4.78
N TYR A 141 -2.23 -10.70 4.85
CA TYR A 141 -1.03 -9.90 5.12
C TYR A 141 -1.00 -9.32 6.54
N LEU A 142 -2.07 -9.48 7.32
CA LEU A 142 -2.14 -8.92 8.68
C LEU A 142 -1.15 -9.58 9.62
N ALA A 143 -0.43 -8.76 10.38
CA ALA A 143 0.44 -9.24 11.45
C ALA A 143 -0.38 -9.75 12.66
N PRO A 144 0.10 -10.75 13.41
CA PRO A 144 -0.59 -11.29 14.59
C PRO A 144 -0.97 -10.22 15.62
N GLU A 145 -0.12 -9.22 15.81
CA GLU A 145 -0.40 -8.12 16.73
C GLU A 145 -1.55 -7.20 16.32
N ILE A 146 -1.84 -7.09 15.02
CA ILE A 146 -2.97 -6.31 14.50
C ILE A 146 -4.26 -7.06 14.81
N ILE A 147 -4.28 -8.38 14.52
CA ILE A 147 -5.43 -9.26 14.79
C ILE A 147 -5.74 -9.31 16.29
N GLN A 148 -4.72 -9.33 17.14
CA GLN A 148 -4.86 -9.34 18.59
C GLN A 148 -5.11 -7.95 19.20
N SER A 149 -5.21 -6.89 18.40
CA SER A 149 -5.42 -5.52 18.87
C SER A 149 -4.39 -5.02 19.90
N LYS A 150 -3.14 -5.51 19.83
CA LYS A 150 -2.06 -5.18 20.80
C LYS A 150 -1.36 -3.84 20.50
N GLY A 151 -1.95 -3.02 19.64
CA GLY A 151 -1.30 -1.88 18.98
C GLY A 151 -0.20 -2.34 18.01
N HIS A 152 0.08 -1.57 16.96
CA HIS A 152 1.08 -1.89 15.93
C HIS A 152 1.77 -0.63 15.41
N GLY A 153 2.87 -0.83 14.69
CA GLY A 153 3.70 0.21 14.08
C GLY A 153 4.55 -0.39 12.96
N LYS A 154 5.74 0.18 12.71
CA LYS A 154 6.70 -0.25 11.68
C LYS A 154 6.92 -1.78 11.58
N PRO A 155 6.98 -2.56 12.68
CA PRO A 155 7.18 -4.01 12.59
C PRO A 155 6.09 -4.78 11.84
N ALA A 156 4.87 -4.24 11.74
CA ALA A 156 3.80 -4.87 10.98
C ALA A 156 4.08 -4.87 9.46
N ASP A 157 4.75 -3.83 8.94
CA ASP A 157 5.18 -3.81 7.53
C ASP A 157 6.26 -4.88 7.26
N TRP A 158 7.12 -5.18 8.24
CA TRP A 158 8.10 -6.28 8.11
C TRP A 158 7.45 -7.67 8.10
N TRP A 159 6.35 -7.85 8.81
CA TRP A 159 5.54 -9.06 8.68
C TRP A 159 4.97 -9.17 7.26
N ALA A 160 4.29 -8.12 6.79
CA ALA A 160 3.71 -8.09 5.45
C ALA A 160 4.78 -8.28 4.36
N PHE A 161 6.00 -7.77 4.57
CA PHE A 161 7.15 -7.99 3.70
C PHE A 161 7.56 -9.47 3.64
N GLY A 162 7.53 -10.19 4.76
CA GLY A 162 7.75 -11.64 4.80
C GLY A 162 6.67 -12.42 4.03
N ILE A 163 5.41 -12.01 4.16
CA ILE A 163 4.29 -12.58 3.40
C ILE A 163 4.50 -12.37 1.90
N LEU A 164 4.88 -11.14 1.49
CA LEU A 164 5.15 -10.80 0.10
C LEU A 164 6.29 -11.63 -0.50
N ILE A 165 7.41 -11.80 0.21
CA ILE A 165 8.53 -12.65 -0.25
C ILE A 165 8.06 -14.09 -0.45
N PHE A 166 7.32 -14.64 0.50
CA PHE A 166 6.78 -15.99 0.39
C PHE A 166 5.86 -16.11 -0.83
N GLU A 167 4.90 -15.19 -0.98
CA GLU A 167 3.95 -15.21 -2.08
C GLU A 167 4.64 -15.08 -3.44
N MET A 168 5.67 -14.24 -3.58
CA MET A 168 6.44 -14.16 -4.82
C MET A 168 7.13 -15.49 -5.17
N LEU A 169 7.65 -16.21 -4.18
CA LEU A 169 8.40 -17.46 -4.41
C LEU A 169 7.50 -18.70 -4.56
N VAL A 170 6.28 -18.65 -4.04
CA VAL A 170 5.35 -19.80 -4.00
C VAL A 170 4.16 -19.61 -4.95
N GLY A 171 3.75 -18.37 -5.20
CA GLY A 171 2.60 -17.99 -6.02
C GLY A 171 1.32 -17.71 -5.22
N TYR A 172 1.32 -17.97 -3.91
CA TYR A 172 0.20 -17.71 -3.00
C TYR A 172 0.72 -17.41 -1.59
N PRO A 173 -0.01 -16.64 -0.77
CA PRO A 173 0.43 -16.29 0.58
C PRO A 173 0.48 -17.53 1.49
N PRO A 174 1.31 -17.54 2.55
CA PRO A 174 1.46 -18.71 3.43
C PRO A 174 0.21 -18.98 4.28
N PHE A 175 -0.60 -17.96 4.53
CA PHE A 175 -1.87 -18.06 5.24
C PHE A 175 -2.99 -17.66 4.29
N PHE A 176 -3.75 -18.64 3.83
CA PHE A 176 -4.91 -18.43 2.98
C PHE A 176 -6.05 -19.36 3.41
N ASN A 177 -7.26 -19.04 2.99
CA ASN A 177 -8.43 -19.86 3.27
C ASN A 177 -8.95 -20.51 1.99
N SER A 178 -8.93 -21.84 1.95
CA SER A 178 -9.52 -22.66 0.89
C SER A 178 -10.97 -23.04 1.17
N ASP A 179 -11.44 -22.84 2.40
CA ASP A 179 -12.62 -23.54 2.94
C ASP A 179 -13.84 -22.61 3.10
N GLY A 180 -13.81 -21.41 2.50
CA GLY A 180 -14.95 -20.48 2.48
C GLY A 180 -15.32 -19.83 3.82
N GLN A 181 -14.55 -20.05 4.89
CA GLN A 181 -14.84 -19.52 6.24
C GLN A 181 -14.59 -18.01 6.43
N GLY A 182 -14.54 -17.24 5.34
CA GLY A 182 -14.22 -15.82 5.37
C GLY A 182 -12.85 -15.52 6.02
N PRO A 183 -12.65 -14.29 6.53
CA PRO A 183 -11.35 -13.86 7.07
C PRO A 183 -10.99 -14.50 8.42
N PHE A 184 -11.95 -15.01 9.19
CA PHE A 184 -11.68 -15.60 10.52
C PHE A 184 -10.75 -16.81 10.46
N GLY A 185 -10.93 -17.71 9.49
CA GLY A 185 -10.04 -18.87 9.33
C GLY A 185 -8.60 -18.47 8.97
N ILE A 186 -8.42 -17.34 8.28
CA ILE A 186 -7.08 -16.79 7.99
C ILE A 186 -6.44 -16.29 9.29
N TYR A 187 -7.21 -15.59 10.13
CA TYR A 187 -6.72 -15.08 11.41
C TYR A 187 -6.26 -16.21 12.33
N GLU A 188 -7.02 -17.30 12.44
CA GLU A 188 -6.61 -18.46 13.23
C GLU A 188 -5.27 -19.05 12.75
N LYS A 189 -5.08 -19.17 11.43
CA LYS A 189 -3.83 -19.65 10.84
C LYS A 189 -2.65 -18.70 11.12
N ILE A 190 -2.87 -17.40 11.00
CA ILE A 190 -1.85 -16.38 11.31
C ILE A 190 -1.46 -16.45 12.79
N LEU A 191 -2.44 -16.57 13.69
CA LEU A 191 -2.18 -16.66 15.13
C LEU A 191 -1.50 -17.98 15.53
N ALA A 192 -1.82 -19.09 14.85
CA ALA A 192 -1.14 -20.37 15.01
C ALA A 192 0.31 -20.33 14.45
N CYS A 193 0.59 -19.44 13.49
CA CYS A 193 1.90 -19.20 12.90
C CYS A 193 2.59 -20.48 12.37
N HIS A 194 1.80 -21.40 11.80
CA HIS A 194 2.31 -22.64 11.23
C HIS A 194 2.66 -22.44 9.74
N LEU A 195 3.96 -22.20 9.48
CA LEU A 195 4.47 -21.98 8.12
C LEU A 195 4.84 -23.31 7.45
N ILE A 196 4.25 -23.58 6.29
CA ILE A 196 4.57 -24.73 5.46
C ILE A 196 5.33 -24.25 4.22
N PHE A 197 6.56 -24.73 4.06
CA PHE A 197 7.40 -24.42 2.91
C PHE A 197 7.42 -25.59 1.93
N PRO A 198 7.31 -25.35 0.61
CA PRO A 198 7.57 -26.37 -0.41
C PRO A 198 9.01 -26.93 -0.30
N GLN A 199 9.19 -28.17 -0.73
CA GLN A 199 10.49 -28.87 -0.66
C GLN A 199 11.61 -28.12 -1.42
N GLU A 200 11.28 -27.47 -2.54
CA GLU A 200 12.24 -26.74 -3.38
C GLU A 200 12.39 -25.25 -2.99
N PHE A 201 11.93 -24.84 -1.82
CA PHE A 201 12.04 -23.45 -1.40
C PHE A 201 13.51 -23.05 -1.15
N ASN A 202 13.93 -21.89 -1.64
CA ASN A 202 15.32 -21.44 -1.50
C ASN A 202 15.72 -21.35 -0.01
N PRO A 203 16.79 -22.03 0.44
CA PRO A 203 17.13 -22.11 1.86
C PRO A 203 17.40 -20.75 2.53
N SER A 204 18.08 -19.85 1.83
CA SER A 204 18.41 -18.52 2.35
C SER A 204 17.16 -17.62 2.43
N ALA A 205 16.27 -17.70 1.43
CA ALA A 205 14.96 -17.05 1.49
C ALA A 205 14.11 -17.59 2.64
N MET A 206 14.13 -18.91 2.86
CA MET A 206 13.37 -19.56 3.92
C MET A 206 13.78 -19.04 5.29
N ASP A 207 15.08 -18.91 5.52
CA ASP A 207 15.64 -18.39 6.76
C ASP A 207 15.20 -16.93 6.99
N LEU A 208 15.24 -16.08 5.95
CA LEU A 208 14.75 -14.70 6.06
C LEU A 208 13.25 -14.65 6.38
N VAL A 209 12.43 -15.40 5.64
CA VAL A 209 10.98 -15.44 5.84
C VAL A 209 10.64 -15.92 7.24
N LYS A 210 11.32 -16.95 7.77
CA LYS A 210 11.15 -17.41 9.15
C LYS A 210 11.47 -16.34 10.19
N LYS A 211 12.46 -15.47 9.92
CA LYS A 211 12.84 -14.36 10.81
C LYS A 211 11.89 -13.15 10.73
N LEU A 212 11.26 -12.94 9.57
CA LEU A 212 10.23 -11.91 9.36
C LEU A 212 8.86 -12.34 9.90
N LEU A 213 8.49 -13.61 9.72
CA LEU A 213 7.21 -14.17 10.15
C LEU A 213 7.28 -14.74 11.57
N ILE A 214 7.86 -13.96 12.49
CA ILE A 214 7.84 -14.23 13.93
C ILE A 214 6.68 -13.45 14.57
N ALA A 215 5.80 -14.17 15.28
CA ALA A 215 4.64 -13.57 15.95
C ALA A 215 5.03 -12.58 17.06
N ASP A 216 6.09 -12.89 17.81
CA ASP A 216 6.69 -11.95 18.76
C ASP A 216 7.49 -10.87 18.00
N ARG A 217 6.87 -9.72 17.80
CA ARG A 217 7.48 -8.57 17.11
C ARG A 217 8.81 -8.11 17.71
N SER A 218 9.08 -8.38 19.01
CA SER A 218 10.35 -8.00 19.64
C SER A 218 11.54 -8.85 19.17
N LYS A 219 11.25 -10.01 18.59
CA LYS A 219 12.21 -10.95 18.01
C LYS A 219 12.22 -10.92 16.48
N ARG A 220 11.33 -10.15 15.86
CA ARG A 220 11.18 -10.03 14.42
C ARG A 220 12.34 -9.20 13.84
N ILE A 221 13.01 -9.75 12.83
CA ILE A 221 14.05 -9.02 12.10
C ILE A 221 13.47 -7.73 11.47
N GLY A 222 14.25 -6.65 11.42
CA GLY A 222 13.73 -5.31 11.11
C GLY A 222 13.31 -4.51 12.36
N ASN A 223 13.06 -5.18 13.48
CA ASN A 223 12.72 -4.57 14.78
C ASN A 223 13.74 -4.91 15.89
N LEU A 224 14.87 -5.53 15.53
CA LEU A 224 15.98 -5.78 16.44
C LEU A 224 16.90 -4.53 16.50
N LYS A 225 18.02 -4.64 17.21
CA LYS A 225 18.97 -3.52 17.40
C LYS A 225 19.54 -2.97 16.09
N GLY A 226 19.77 -3.81 15.07
CA GLY A 226 20.24 -3.36 13.76
C GLY A 226 19.14 -2.80 12.87
N GLY A 227 17.87 -2.93 13.28
CA GLY A 227 16.71 -2.43 12.55
C GLY A 227 16.66 -2.99 11.14
N ILE A 228 16.54 -2.11 10.14
CA ILE A 228 16.50 -2.52 8.75
C ILE A 228 17.81 -3.15 8.24
N ASN A 229 18.97 -2.79 8.83
CA ASN A 229 20.25 -3.36 8.40
C ASN A 229 20.32 -4.86 8.66
N ASP A 230 19.64 -5.35 9.70
CA ASP A 230 19.53 -6.80 9.94
C ASP A 230 18.85 -7.51 8.75
N ILE A 231 17.93 -6.84 8.04
CA ILE A 231 17.30 -7.37 6.82
C ILE A 231 18.27 -7.22 5.63
N LYS A 232 18.88 -6.04 5.44
CA LYS A 232 19.77 -5.76 4.30
C LYS A 232 21.01 -6.66 4.27
N ASP A 233 21.56 -6.98 5.44
CA ASP A 233 22.76 -7.79 5.61
C ASP A 233 22.45 -9.30 5.65
N HIS A 234 21.17 -9.69 5.55
CA HIS A 234 20.79 -11.09 5.52
C HIS A 234 21.36 -11.80 4.28
N ASP A 235 21.77 -13.06 4.43
CA ASP A 235 22.38 -13.88 3.36
C ASP A 235 21.57 -13.91 2.05
N TRP A 236 20.25 -13.77 2.15
CA TRP A 236 19.37 -13.81 0.98
C TRP A 236 19.56 -12.59 0.07
N PHE A 237 19.97 -11.45 0.63
CA PHE A 237 20.31 -10.23 -0.11
C PHE A 237 21.80 -10.10 -0.40
N LYS A 238 22.61 -11.14 -0.13
CA LYS A 238 24.04 -11.13 -0.46
C LYS A 238 24.26 -10.83 -1.94
N GLY A 239 25.10 -9.83 -2.21
CA GLY A 239 25.40 -9.37 -3.58
C GLY A 239 24.47 -8.28 -4.12
N VAL A 240 23.43 -7.87 -3.37
CA VAL A 240 22.65 -6.68 -3.72
C VAL A 240 23.47 -5.43 -3.40
N ASP A 241 23.76 -4.64 -4.43
CA ASP A 241 24.28 -3.29 -4.24
C ASP A 241 23.13 -2.32 -4.00
N TRP A 242 22.92 -1.97 -2.72
CA TRP A 242 21.85 -1.08 -2.30
C TRP A 242 21.94 0.32 -2.90
N ASN A 243 23.16 0.82 -3.17
CA ASN A 243 23.37 2.14 -3.74
C ASN A 243 22.98 2.16 -5.22
N LEU A 244 23.40 1.16 -5.99
CA LEU A 244 23.01 1.01 -7.39
C LEU A 244 21.50 0.78 -7.52
N LEU A 245 20.91 0.00 -6.61
CA LEU A 245 19.46 -0.24 -6.59
C LEU A 245 18.69 1.06 -6.32
N LEU A 246 19.13 1.84 -5.33
CA LEU A 246 18.55 3.16 -5.00
C LEU A 246 18.67 4.15 -6.17
N GLN A 247 19.78 4.10 -6.89
CA GLN A 247 19.99 4.92 -8.09
C GLN A 247 19.21 4.43 -9.31
N GLN A 248 18.57 3.26 -9.22
CA GLN A 248 17.89 2.55 -10.31
C GLN A 248 18.81 2.17 -11.48
N LEU A 249 20.04 1.77 -11.15
CA LEU A 249 21.09 1.40 -12.13
C LEU A 249 21.22 -0.11 -12.34
N ILE A 250 20.46 -0.92 -11.60
CA ILE A 250 20.44 -2.39 -11.76
C ILE A 250 19.36 -2.74 -12.79
N PRO A 251 19.67 -3.47 -13.87
CA PRO A 251 18.66 -3.87 -14.85
C PRO A 251 17.51 -4.64 -14.19
N ALA A 252 16.28 -4.17 -14.40
CA ALA A 252 15.10 -4.84 -13.87
C ALA A 252 14.85 -6.18 -14.60
N PRO A 253 14.50 -7.25 -13.87
CA PRO A 253 14.30 -8.57 -14.46
C PRO A 253 13.03 -8.67 -15.32
N ILE A 254 12.07 -7.77 -15.12
CA ILE A 254 10.83 -7.67 -15.89
C ILE A 254 10.71 -6.23 -16.40
N ILE A 255 10.75 -6.07 -17.72
CA ILE A 255 10.46 -4.81 -18.38
C ILE A 255 9.06 -4.91 -18.99
N PRO A 256 8.07 -4.13 -18.50
CA PRO A 256 6.72 -4.14 -19.06
C PRO A 256 6.72 -3.74 -20.53
N LYS A 257 5.89 -4.41 -21.34
CA LYS A 257 5.68 -4.01 -22.73
C LYS A 257 4.79 -2.78 -22.75
N ILE A 258 5.31 -1.68 -23.32
CA ILE A 258 4.61 -0.40 -23.42
C ILE A 258 4.79 0.12 -24.85
N SER A 259 3.69 0.32 -25.55
CA SER A 259 3.65 0.75 -26.96
C SER A 259 3.60 2.27 -27.12
N LYS A 260 2.99 2.99 -26.17
CA LYS A 260 2.77 4.44 -26.22
C LYS A 260 2.61 5.06 -24.82
N PRO A 261 2.72 6.39 -24.65
CA PRO A 261 2.58 7.05 -23.34
C PRO A 261 1.21 6.88 -22.66
N SER A 262 0.16 6.59 -23.43
CA SER A 262 -1.19 6.31 -22.93
C SER A 262 -1.53 4.82 -22.91
N ASP A 263 -0.52 3.95 -23.04
CA ASP A 263 -0.74 2.51 -23.04
C ASP A 263 -1.21 2.03 -21.67
N SER A 264 -2.38 1.39 -21.65
CA SER A 264 -3.00 0.78 -20.49
C SER A 264 -3.16 -0.74 -20.66
N SER A 265 -2.49 -1.37 -21.63
CA SER A 265 -2.64 -2.81 -21.91
C SER A 265 -2.15 -3.74 -20.81
N ASN A 266 -1.36 -3.24 -19.85
CA ASN A 266 -0.90 -4.00 -18.69
C ASN A 266 -1.91 -3.98 -17.53
N PHE A 267 -3.05 -3.33 -17.70
CA PHE A 267 -4.15 -3.31 -16.74
C PHE A 267 -5.31 -4.16 -17.25
N GLU A 268 -6.11 -4.67 -16.31
CA GLU A 268 -7.36 -5.33 -16.66
C GLU A 268 -8.31 -4.34 -17.36
N TYR A 269 -9.09 -4.88 -18.31
CA TYR A 269 -10.12 -4.09 -18.96
C TYR A 269 -11.30 -3.93 -17.99
N TYR A 270 -11.48 -2.70 -17.51
CA TYR A 270 -12.70 -2.32 -16.81
C TYR A 270 -13.71 -1.77 -17.82
N PRO A 271 -14.99 -2.16 -17.73
CA PRO A 271 -16.03 -1.53 -18.52
C PRO A 271 -16.06 -0.03 -18.21
N ALA A 272 -16.39 0.78 -19.21
CA ALA A 272 -16.61 2.21 -18.98
C ALA A 272 -17.65 2.36 -17.86
N ALA A 273 -17.35 3.20 -16.86
CA ALA A 273 -18.29 3.50 -15.80
C ALA A 273 -19.62 3.96 -16.42
N GLN A 274 -20.74 3.47 -15.88
CA GLN A 274 -22.05 3.92 -16.33
C GLN A 274 -22.18 5.42 -16.07
N MET A 275 -23.00 6.12 -16.86
CA MET A 275 -23.13 7.57 -16.74
C MET A 275 -23.59 8.00 -15.34
N ASP A 276 -24.39 7.16 -14.67
CA ASP A 276 -24.86 7.37 -13.31
C ASP A 276 -23.79 7.10 -12.23
N ASP A 277 -22.79 6.28 -12.55
CA ASP A 277 -21.62 5.98 -11.73
C ASP A 277 -20.46 6.96 -11.98
N LEU A 278 -20.53 7.72 -13.09
CA LEU A 278 -19.53 8.73 -13.39
C LEU A 278 -19.64 9.86 -12.34
N PRO A 279 -18.57 10.10 -11.58
CA PRO A 279 -18.54 11.19 -10.62
C PRO A 279 -18.90 12.50 -11.33
N GLY A 280 -20.03 13.11 -10.96
CA GLY A 280 -20.45 14.41 -11.50
C GLY A 280 -21.60 14.41 -12.52
N ILE A 281 -22.10 13.27 -13.01
CA ILE A 281 -23.18 13.24 -14.03
C ILE A 281 -24.47 12.59 -13.49
N GLN A 282 -25.07 13.19 -12.46
CA GLN A 282 -26.49 12.97 -12.19
C GLN A 282 -27.26 14.25 -12.52
N ARG A 283 -28.04 14.21 -13.61
CA ARG A 283 -29.04 15.24 -13.92
C ARG A 283 -30.15 15.15 -12.88
N GLY A 284 -30.23 16.10 -11.95
CA GLY A 284 -31.42 16.31 -11.12
C GLY A 284 -31.23 16.30 -9.60
N SER A 285 -30.10 15.86 -9.06
CA SER A 285 -29.84 15.90 -7.63
C SER A 285 -29.28 17.27 -7.24
N ARG A 286 -30.08 18.12 -6.58
CA ARG A 286 -29.58 19.33 -5.89
C ARG A 286 -28.50 18.90 -4.88
N PRO A 287 -27.45 19.70 -4.64
CA PRO A 287 -26.56 19.47 -3.53
C PRO A 287 -27.40 19.37 -2.25
N LEU A 288 -27.14 18.34 -1.44
CA LEU A 288 -27.82 18.14 -0.16
C LEU A 288 -27.55 19.37 0.70
N SER A 289 -28.55 20.25 0.83
CA SER A 289 -28.60 21.26 1.88
C SER A 289 -28.70 20.50 3.20
N TYR A 290 -27.80 20.84 4.13
CA TYR A 290 -27.84 20.32 5.48
C TYR A 290 -29.10 20.87 6.17
N ASP A 291 -30.13 20.04 6.32
CA ASP A 291 -31.31 20.40 7.12
C ASP A 291 -30.92 20.35 8.59
N GLY A 292 -30.51 21.53 9.09
CA GLY A 292 -30.13 21.75 10.48
C GLY A 292 -31.25 21.36 11.42
N HIS A 293 -31.00 20.36 12.26
CA HIS A 293 -31.74 20.20 13.50
C HIS A 293 -31.58 21.48 14.33
N GLN A 294 -32.71 22.08 14.70
CA GLN A 294 -32.82 23.27 15.55
C GLN A 294 -31.96 23.11 16.81
N TYR A 295 -30.82 23.81 16.85
CA TYR A 295 -30.17 24.19 18.09
C TYR A 295 -30.57 25.63 18.39
N ASN A 296 -31.21 25.81 19.56
CA ASN A 296 -31.64 27.11 20.06
C ASN A 296 -30.44 28.06 20.18
N SER A 297 -30.60 29.20 19.51
CA SER A 297 -29.93 30.49 19.64
C SER A 297 -28.99 30.67 20.83
N ASN A 298 -27.69 30.83 20.56
CA ASN A 298 -26.95 32.07 20.80
C ASN A 298 -25.45 31.85 20.60
N GLN A 299 -24.96 32.03 19.37
CA GLN A 299 -23.70 32.72 19.05
C GLN A 299 -23.50 32.71 17.53
N SER A 300 -22.93 33.79 17.03
CA SER A 300 -22.67 34.07 15.62
C SER A 300 -21.65 33.08 15.04
N ASP A 301 -22.10 32.14 14.23
CA ASP A 301 -21.22 31.33 13.39
C ASP A 301 -21.64 31.45 11.92
N GLN A 302 -20.65 31.76 11.09
CA GLN A 302 -20.72 31.80 9.63
C GLN A 302 -21.13 30.42 9.09
N ASP A 303 -21.84 30.38 7.96
CA ASP A 303 -22.16 29.15 7.23
C ASP A 303 -20.87 28.33 6.96
N ILE A 304 -20.61 27.30 7.78
CA ILE A 304 -19.49 26.38 7.59
C ILE A 304 -19.89 25.41 6.48
N ASP A 305 -19.28 25.55 5.30
CA ASP A 305 -19.33 24.52 4.26
C ASP A 305 -18.87 23.18 4.87
N PRO A 306 -19.71 22.13 4.92
CA PRO A 306 -19.31 20.83 5.46
C PRO A 306 -18.19 20.17 4.64
N TYR A 307 -17.91 20.68 3.44
CA TYR A 307 -16.78 20.31 2.59
C TYR A 307 -15.60 21.27 2.68
N GLY A 308 -15.71 22.37 3.42
CA GLY A 308 -14.67 23.41 3.53
C GLY A 308 -13.31 22.81 3.87
N TYR A 309 -13.28 21.87 4.82
CA TYR A 309 -12.06 21.20 5.29
C TYR A 309 -11.51 20.08 4.40
N LEU A 310 -12.22 19.70 3.32
CA LEU A 310 -11.77 18.66 2.38
C LEU A 310 -10.98 19.33 1.26
N PHE A 311 -9.70 18.97 1.16
CA PHE A 311 -8.79 19.50 0.15
C PHE A 311 -8.74 21.04 0.08
N GLU A 312 -8.72 21.73 1.24
CA GLU A 312 -8.44 23.16 1.28
C GLU A 312 -7.22 23.47 0.39
N SER A 313 -7.43 24.45 -0.49
CA SER A 313 -6.49 24.94 -1.49
C SER A 313 -5.19 25.39 -0.83
N PHE A 314 -4.07 25.03 -1.46
CA PHE A 314 -2.76 25.62 -1.14
C PHE A 314 -2.79 27.14 -1.31
#